data_AF-A0A938CUE9-F1
#
_entry.id   AF-A0A938CUE9-F1
#
_cell.length_a   1.000
_cell.length_b   1.000
_cell.length_c   1.000
_cell.angle_alpha   90.00
_cell.angle_beta   90.00
_cell.angle_gamma   90.00
#
_symmetry.space_group_name_H-M   'P 1'
#
loop_
_entity.id
_entity.type
_entity.pdbx_description
1 polymer ?
#
loop_
_entity_poly.entity_id
_entity_poly.type
_entity_poly.pdbx_seq_one_letter_code
_entity_poly.pdbx_strand_id
1 'polypeptide(L)'
;MPTGHHALRRHAGPYRRSRADAGTVGAACLVQTPAELAHAEARRAALWGQLTEMLSQYDLLLTPTVPVVPFAAGAMGPAGGSEPGGSSAPQAWLATCNWVSLLGLPAATVPAGLDDDRMPIGLQIIGLRFGDATVLGAARLMQEALPIGHPPAAVVARPPAAV
;
A
#
# COMPACT_ATOMS: atom_id res chain seq x y z
N MET A 1 -23.19 -54.58 12.78
CA MET A 1 -22.02 -53.66 12.72
C MET A 1 -22.49 -52.31 12.21
N PRO A 2 -22.54 -51.24 13.03
CA PRO A 2 -22.82 -49.89 12.56
C PRO A 2 -21.52 -49.09 12.42
N THR A 3 -21.27 -48.56 11.23
CA THR A 3 -20.14 -47.67 10.90
C THR A 3 -20.38 -46.27 11.46
N GLY A 4 -19.53 -45.85 12.40
CA GLY A 4 -19.58 -44.54 13.02
C GLY A 4 -19.06 -43.44 12.10
N HIS A 5 -19.93 -42.51 11.71
CA HIS A 5 -19.52 -41.23 11.14
C HIS A 5 -19.06 -40.30 12.26
N HIS A 6 -17.75 -40.04 12.32
CA HIS A 6 -17.13 -39.09 13.22
C HIS A 6 -17.52 -37.66 12.80
N ALA A 7 -18.50 -37.06 13.49
CA ALA A 7 -18.84 -35.65 13.31
C ALA A 7 -17.71 -34.78 13.87
N LEU A 8 -16.99 -34.07 13.00
CA LEU A 8 -16.02 -33.06 13.38
C LEU A 8 -16.76 -31.88 14.04
N ARG A 9 -16.65 -31.80 15.38
CA ARG A 9 -17.05 -30.63 16.16
C ARG A 9 -16.23 -29.43 15.69
N ARG A 10 -16.89 -28.43 15.10
CA ARG A 10 -16.26 -27.12 14.87
C ARG A 10 -16.00 -26.46 16.23
N HIS A 11 -14.74 -26.40 16.61
CA HIS A 11 -14.29 -25.64 17.76
C HIS A 11 -14.35 -24.14 17.40
N ALA A 12 -15.40 -23.46 17.84
CA ALA A 12 -15.51 -22.01 17.70
C ALA A 12 -14.64 -21.35 18.79
N GLY A 13 -13.43 -20.93 18.43
CA GLY A 13 -12.60 -20.05 19.25
C GLY A 13 -13.23 -18.66 19.44
N PRO A 14 -12.74 -17.87 20.40
CA PRO A 14 -13.43 -16.69 20.94
C PRO A 14 -13.43 -15.45 20.02
N TYR A 15 -13.14 -15.59 18.72
CA TYR A 15 -13.11 -14.46 17.80
C TYR A 15 -14.52 -14.10 17.31
N ARG A 16 -15.33 -13.56 18.22
CA ARG A 16 -16.62 -12.95 17.91
C ARG A 16 -16.34 -11.57 17.27
N ARG A 17 -16.27 -11.51 15.94
CA ARG A 17 -16.10 -10.25 15.19
C ARG A 17 -17.24 -9.28 15.54
N SER A 18 -16.90 -8.24 16.31
CA SER A 18 -17.76 -7.07 16.47
C SER A 18 -17.87 -6.37 15.11
N ARG A 19 -19.10 -6.08 14.71
CA ARG A 19 -19.45 -5.37 13.47
C ARG A 19 -18.96 -3.91 13.44
N ALA A 20 -18.45 -3.40 14.56
CA ALA A 20 -18.16 -1.99 14.77
C ALA A 20 -16.70 -1.58 14.45
N ASP A 21 -15.77 -2.54 14.31
CA ASP A 21 -14.34 -2.23 14.16
C ASP A 21 -13.87 -2.19 12.69
N ALA A 22 -14.79 -2.35 11.75
CA ALA A 22 -14.50 -2.14 10.34
C ALA A 22 -14.48 -0.62 10.07
N GLY A 23 -13.28 -0.02 10.15
CA GLY A 23 -13.05 1.26 9.48
C GLY A 23 -13.58 1.22 8.05
N THR A 24 -14.04 2.35 7.51
CA THR A 24 -14.90 2.48 6.32
C THR A 24 -14.48 1.66 5.09
N VAL A 25 -13.19 1.31 4.95
CA VAL A 25 -12.68 0.43 3.89
C VAL A 25 -13.14 -1.04 4.04
N GLY A 26 -13.37 -1.50 5.28
CA GLY A 26 -13.85 -2.85 5.58
C GLY A 26 -15.35 -3.04 5.34
N ALA A 27 -16.17 -2.00 5.49
CA ALA A 27 -17.62 -2.13 5.35
C ALA A 27 -18.07 -2.31 3.89
N ALA A 28 -17.42 -1.63 2.94
CA ALA A 28 -17.73 -1.76 1.50
C ALA A 28 -17.17 -3.05 0.86
N CYS A 29 -16.13 -3.65 1.45
CA CYS A 29 -15.53 -4.89 0.98
C CYS A 29 -16.35 -6.14 1.36
N LEU A 30 -17.29 -6.02 2.30
CA LEU A 30 -17.94 -7.20 2.89
C LEU A 30 -19.22 -7.68 2.17
N VAL A 31 -19.72 -6.96 1.16
CA VAL A 31 -20.80 -7.44 0.27
C VAL A 31 -20.63 -6.82 -1.13
N GLN A 32 -19.93 -7.49 -2.03
CA GLN A 32 -19.90 -7.13 -3.46
C GLN A 32 -20.66 -8.19 -4.25
N THR A 33 -21.52 -7.76 -5.17
CA THR A 33 -22.17 -8.66 -6.13
C THR A 33 -21.15 -9.17 -7.15
N PRO A 34 -21.37 -10.35 -7.76
CA PRO A 34 -20.52 -10.83 -8.85
C PRO A 34 -20.41 -9.82 -10.02
N ALA A 35 -21.48 -9.06 -10.28
CA ALA A 35 -21.49 -8.04 -11.33
C ALA A 35 -20.57 -6.84 -10.99
N GLU A 36 -20.56 -6.38 -9.74
CA GLU A 36 -19.65 -5.32 -9.28
C GLU A 36 -18.19 -5.77 -9.34
N LEU A 37 -17.91 -7.00 -8.93
CA LEU A 37 -16.57 -7.58 -9.04
C LEU A 37 -16.12 -7.68 -10.51
N ALA A 38 -16.98 -8.17 -11.40
CA ALA A 38 -16.68 -8.25 -12.82
C ALA A 38 -16.42 -6.86 -13.44
N HIS A 39 -17.20 -5.86 -13.04
CA HIS A 39 -16.99 -4.48 -13.48
C HIS A 39 -15.66 -3.90 -12.95
N ALA A 40 -15.31 -4.18 -11.69
CA ALA A 40 -14.05 -3.75 -11.10
C ALA A 40 -12.83 -4.39 -11.79
N GLU A 41 -12.89 -5.69 -12.09
CA GLU A 41 -11.83 -6.39 -12.84
C GLU A 41 -11.69 -5.86 -14.27
N ALA A 42 -12.81 -5.56 -14.95
CA ALA A 42 -12.77 -4.95 -16.28
C ALA A 42 -12.07 -3.57 -16.24
N ARG A 43 -12.36 -2.75 -15.23
CA ARG A 43 -11.67 -1.46 -15.02
C ARG A 43 -10.19 -1.65 -14.71
N ARG A 44 -9.84 -2.61 -13.87
CA ARG A 44 -8.44 -2.95 -13.55
C ARG A 44 -7.68 -3.37 -14.80
N ALA A 45 -8.29 -4.18 -15.67
CA ALA A 45 -7.72 -4.58 -16.95
C ALA A 45 -7.52 -3.39 -17.90
N ALA A 46 -8.48 -2.45 -17.95
CA ALA A 46 -8.34 -1.24 -18.76
C ALA A 46 -7.17 -0.35 -18.28
N LEU A 47 -7.04 -0.16 -16.96
CA LEU A 47 -5.91 0.57 -16.35
C LEU A 47 -4.57 -0.11 -16.67
N TRP A 48 -4.53 -1.44 -16.60
CA TRP A 48 -3.34 -2.21 -16.98
C TRP A 48 -2.92 -1.97 -18.43
N GLY A 49 -3.88 -1.94 -19.35
CA GLY A 49 -3.64 -1.66 -20.77
C GLY A 49 -3.03 -0.28 -20.98
N GLN A 50 -3.64 0.76 -20.41
CA GLN A 50 -3.15 2.15 -20.49
C GLN A 50 -1.73 2.29 -19.92
N LEU A 51 -1.47 1.66 -18.78
CA LEU A 51 -0.15 1.71 -18.16
C LEU A 51 0.90 0.98 -19.00
N THR A 52 0.57 -0.19 -19.54
CA THR A 52 1.52 -0.96 -20.38
C THR A 52 1.87 -0.18 -21.64
N GLU A 53 0.90 0.53 -22.23
CA GLU A 53 1.15 1.42 -23.37
C GLU A 53 2.08 2.57 -22.98
N MET A 54 1.84 3.25 -21.85
CA MET A 54 2.73 4.30 -21.36
C MET A 54 4.15 3.79 -21.07
N LEU A 55 4.28 2.68 -20.34
CA LEU A 55 5.58 2.06 -20.00
C LEU A 55 6.24 1.34 -21.19
N SER A 56 5.60 1.29 -22.36
CA SER A 56 6.27 0.89 -23.60
C SER A 56 7.21 1.99 -24.13
N GLN A 57 7.00 3.24 -23.69
CA GLN A 57 7.80 4.39 -24.09
C GLN A 57 8.83 4.80 -23.03
N TYR A 58 8.67 4.33 -21.79
CA TYR A 58 9.51 4.68 -20.64
C TYR A 58 9.83 3.45 -19.80
N ASP A 59 11.10 3.28 -19.41
CA ASP A 59 11.51 2.14 -18.58
C ASP A 59 10.99 2.22 -17.14
N LEU A 60 10.78 3.45 -16.64
CA LEU A 60 10.41 3.75 -15.26
C LEU A 60 9.45 4.93 -15.18
N LEU A 61 8.55 4.88 -14.20
CA LEU A 61 7.73 6.00 -13.77
C LEU A 61 8.19 6.49 -12.40
N LEU A 62 8.39 7.80 -12.26
CA LEU A 62 8.85 8.45 -11.04
C LEU A 62 7.74 9.31 -10.45
N THR A 63 7.44 9.14 -9.17
CA THR A 63 6.40 9.90 -8.44
C THR A 63 6.81 10.13 -6.99
N PRO A 64 6.27 11.12 -6.27
CA PRO A 64 6.36 11.14 -4.82
C PRO A 64 5.74 9.86 -4.22
N THR A 65 6.36 9.26 -3.22
CA THR A 65 5.83 8.02 -2.60
C THR A 65 4.45 8.24 -1.99
N VAL A 66 4.31 9.33 -1.23
CA VAL A 66 3.04 9.83 -0.68
C VAL A 66 3.05 11.36 -0.78
N PRO A 67 1.90 12.02 -0.99
CA PRO A 67 1.79 13.47 -1.14
C PRO A 67 1.78 14.22 0.21
N VAL A 68 2.22 13.58 1.30
CA VAL A 68 2.20 14.15 2.65
C VAL A 68 3.51 13.85 3.37
N VAL A 69 3.92 14.77 4.23
CA VAL A 69 5.02 14.56 5.16
C VAL A 69 4.56 13.74 6.37
N PRO A 70 5.48 13.15 7.16
CA PRO A 70 5.10 12.40 8.34
C PRO A 70 4.29 13.26 9.33
N PHE A 71 3.23 12.67 9.86
CA PHE A 71 2.33 13.29 10.83
C PHE A 71 2.47 12.61 12.19
N ALA A 72 1.83 13.19 13.22
CA ALA A 72 1.96 12.74 14.60
C ALA A 72 1.61 11.24 14.79
N ALA A 73 2.41 10.56 15.62
CA ALA A 73 2.15 9.17 15.99
C ALA A 73 0.75 9.01 16.61
N GLY A 74 0.03 7.97 16.20
CA GLY A 74 -1.35 7.73 16.65
C GLY A 74 -2.43 8.46 15.83
N ALA A 75 -2.05 9.37 14.93
CA ALA A 75 -2.99 9.92 13.96
C ALA A 75 -3.29 8.92 12.85
N MET A 76 -4.52 8.94 12.33
CA MET A 76 -4.98 8.06 11.24
C MET A 76 -4.65 8.62 9.84
N GLY A 77 -4.10 9.82 9.78
CA GLY A 77 -3.77 10.55 8.56
C GLY A 77 -3.31 11.97 8.88
N PRO A 78 -2.97 12.77 7.86
CA PRO A 78 -2.58 14.17 8.03
C PRO A 78 -3.69 14.99 8.71
N ALA A 79 -3.29 15.97 9.52
CA ALA A 79 -4.21 16.91 10.13
C ALA A 79 -4.99 17.67 9.05
N GLY A 80 -6.30 17.87 9.25
CA GLY A 80 -7.16 18.55 8.29
C GLY A 80 -7.86 17.65 7.28
N GLY A 81 -7.63 16.32 7.32
CA GLY A 81 -8.48 15.28 6.73
C GLY A 81 -9.07 15.61 5.35
N SER A 82 -8.46 15.03 4.31
CA SER A 82 -8.77 15.21 2.87
C SER A 82 -8.34 16.56 2.29
N GLU A 83 -7.66 16.49 1.14
CA GLU A 83 -7.37 17.65 0.31
C GLU A 83 -8.63 18.50 0.04
N PRO A 84 -8.47 19.79 -0.35
CA PRO A 84 -9.58 20.62 -0.83
C PRO A 84 -10.26 19.95 -2.03
N GLY A 85 -11.34 19.20 -1.76
CA GLY A 85 -12.01 18.36 -2.77
C GLY A 85 -12.99 17.32 -2.21
N GLY A 86 -13.06 17.09 -0.89
CA GLY A 86 -14.18 16.38 -0.27
C GLY A 86 -14.25 14.87 -0.52
N SER A 87 -13.13 14.22 -0.86
CA SER A 87 -13.04 12.77 -0.83
C SER A 87 -12.96 12.29 0.62
N SER A 88 -14.08 11.80 1.16
CA SER A 88 -14.21 11.23 2.52
C SER A 88 -13.50 9.89 2.72
N ALA A 89 -12.53 9.54 1.86
CA ALA A 89 -11.78 8.30 1.98
C ALA A 89 -10.69 8.50 3.05
N PRO A 90 -10.70 7.73 4.16
CA PRO A 90 -9.73 7.87 5.26
C PRO A 90 -8.25 7.70 4.86
N GLN A 91 -7.98 7.32 3.61
CA GLN A 91 -6.69 6.94 3.06
C GLN A 91 -6.36 7.67 1.76
N ALA A 92 -6.99 8.81 1.47
CA ALA A 92 -6.71 9.58 0.25
C ALA A 92 -5.21 9.97 0.13
N TRP A 93 -4.53 10.14 1.26
CA TRP A 93 -3.08 10.40 1.33
C TRP A 93 -2.21 9.20 0.87
N LEU A 94 -2.80 8.05 0.55
CA LEU A 94 -2.12 6.89 -0.06
C LEU A 94 -2.37 6.79 -1.58
N ALA A 95 -3.02 7.80 -2.18
CA ALA A 95 -3.44 7.73 -3.59
C ALA A 95 -2.28 7.46 -4.56
N THR A 96 -1.08 8.00 -4.31
CA THR A 96 0.09 7.82 -5.17
C THR A 96 0.68 6.43 -5.14
N CYS A 97 0.51 5.67 -4.05
CA CYS A 97 1.12 4.35 -3.90
C CYS A 97 0.13 3.19 -3.99
N ASN A 98 -1.17 3.41 -3.73
CA ASN A 98 -2.14 2.31 -3.68
C ASN A 98 -2.36 1.61 -5.04
N TRP A 99 -2.28 2.35 -6.15
CA TRP A 99 -2.60 1.86 -7.47
C TRP A 99 -1.51 0.92 -7.99
N VAL A 100 -0.27 1.10 -7.50
CA VAL A 100 0.87 0.22 -7.76
C VAL A 100 0.56 -1.20 -7.28
N SER A 101 0.02 -1.34 -6.06
CA SER A 101 -0.39 -2.64 -5.52
C SER A 101 -1.61 -3.21 -6.25
N LEU A 102 -2.58 -2.37 -6.62
CA LEU A 102 -3.76 -2.79 -7.39
C LEU A 102 -3.37 -3.42 -8.75
N LEU A 103 -2.34 -2.87 -9.39
CA LEU A 103 -1.85 -3.34 -10.69
C LEU A 103 -0.74 -4.41 -10.56
N GLY A 104 -0.17 -4.62 -9.38
CA GLY A 104 0.87 -5.63 -9.16
C GLY A 104 2.20 -5.25 -9.82
N LEU A 105 2.56 -3.97 -9.75
CA LEU A 105 3.80 -3.44 -10.32
C LEU A 105 4.95 -3.51 -9.31
N PRO A 106 6.20 -3.74 -9.77
CA PRO A 106 7.36 -3.53 -8.93
C PRO A 106 7.56 -2.04 -8.67
N ALA A 107 7.79 -1.68 -7.42
CA ALA A 107 8.16 -0.34 -7.04
C ALA A 107 9.11 -0.31 -5.84
N ALA A 108 10.01 0.67 -5.84
CA ALA A 108 10.90 0.98 -4.73
C ALA A 108 10.68 2.42 -4.26
N THR A 109 11.07 2.72 -3.02
CA THR A 109 11.11 4.09 -2.50
C THR A 109 12.49 4.40 -1.95
N VAL A 110 12.99 5.57 -2.32
CA VAL A 110 14.27 6.11 -1.84
C VAL A 110 14.06 7.50 -1.24
N PRO A 111 14.85 7.92 -0.25
CA PRO A 111 14.86 9.31 0.21
C PRO A 111 15.18 10.26 -0.96
N ALA A 112 14.42 11.34 -1.09
CA ALA A 112 14.55 12.31 -2.19
C ALA A 112 14.74 13.75 -1.72
N GLY A 113 14.51 14.03 -0.44
CA GLY A 113 14.79 15.33 0.15
C GLY A 113 14.37 15.37 1.61
N LEU A 114 14.62 16.54 2.19
CA LEU A 114 13.91 16.98 3.38
C LEU A 114 13.12 18.23 3.01
N ASP A 115 11.96 18.42 3.62
CA ASP A 115 11.26 19.70 3.56
C ASP A 115 11.93 20.76 4.46
N ASP A 116 11.32 21.95 4.53
CA ASP A 116 11.80 23.07 5.34
C ASP A 116 11.80 22.74 6.85
N ASP A 117 10.93 21.84 7.30
CA ASP A 117 10.83 21.35 8.67
C ASP A 117 11.71 20.11 8.93
N ARG A 118 12.61 19.78 7.99
CA ARG A 118 13.55 18.65 8.05
C ARG A 118 12.85 17.27 8.02
N MET A 119 11.64 17.20 7.50
CA MET A 119 10.86 15.98 7.36
C MET A 119 11.21 15.24 6.06
N PRO A 120 11.33 13.90 6.09
CA PRO A 120 11.75 13.13 4.92
C PRO A 120 10.70 13.10 3.81
N ILE A 121 11.17 13.32 2.58
CA ILE A 121 10.40 13.16 1.34
C ILE A 121 10.90 11.91 0.61
N GLY A 122 9.95 11.08 0.13
CA GLY A 122 10.25 9.85 -0.62
C GLY A 122 9.97 9.99 -2.12
N LEU A 123 10.88 9.47 -2.94
CA LEU A 123 10.67 9.23 -4.37
C LEU A 123 10.33 7.76 -4.59
N GLN A 124 9.19 7.51 -5.21
CA GLN A 124 8.75 6.22 -5.66
C GLN A 124 9.17 5.99 -7.12
N ILE A 125 9.82 4.85 -7.34
CA ILE A 125 10.34 4.39 -8.63
C ILE A 125 9.53 3.15 -9.02
N ILE A 126 8.80 3.20 -10.13
CA ILE A 126 7.89 2.14 -10.57
C ILE A 126 8.34 1.61 -11.91
N GLY A 127 8.40 0.28 -12.05
CA GLY A 127 8.70 -0.39 -13.31
C GLY A 127 7.49 -1.17 -13.83
N LEU A 128 7.61 -1.68 -15.06
CA LEU A 128 6.65 -2.64 -15.60
C LEU A 128 6.78 -3.99 -14.88
N ARG A 129 5.77 -4.85 -15.01
CA ARG A 129 5.75 -6.21 -14.44
C ARG A 129 7.07 -6.95 -14.66
N PHE A 130 7.61 -7.54 -13.60
CA PHE A 130 8.89 -8.27 -13.59
C PHE A 130 10.15 -7.39 -13.82
N GLY A 131 10.01 -6.06 -13.79
CA GLY A 131 11.08 -5.09 -13.91
C GLY A 131 11.84 -4.79 -12.61
N ASP A 132 11.81 -5.68 -11.61
CA ASP A 132 12.39 -5.47 -10.28
C ASP A 132 13.88 -5.11 -10.34
N ALA A 133 14.65 -5.73 -11.24
CA ALA A 133 16.07 -5.45 -11.41
C ALA A 133 16.32 -4.00 -11.87
N THR A 134 15.51 -3.50 -12.82
CA THR A 134 15.58 -2.11 -13.30
C THR A 134 15.21 -1.13 -12.20
N VAL A 135 14.13 -1.43 -11.45
CA VAL A 135 13.67 -0.60 -10.33
C VAL A 135 14.74 -0.51 -9.23
N LEU A 136 15.32 -1.64 -8.82
CA LEU A 136 16.37 -1.67 -7.80
C LEU A 136 17.66 -1.02 -8.28
N GLY A 137 18.03 -1.19 -9.55
CA GLY A 137 19.18 -0.51 -10.16
C GLY A 137 19.02 1.01 -10.13
N ALA A 138 17.85 1.52 -10.52
CA ALA A 138 17.55 2.94 -10.45
C ALA A 138 17.50 3.46 -9.00
N ALA A 139 16.93 2.69 -8.07
CA ALA A 139 16.92 3.05 -6.65
C ALA A 139 18.35 3.23 -6.10
N ARG A 140 19.25 2.31 -6.45
CA ARG A 140 20.67 2.41 -6.09
C ARG A 140 21.30 3.69 -6.66
N LEU A 141 21.12 3.96 -7.94
CA LEU A 141 21.67 5.17 -8.59
C LEU A 141 21.15 6.45 -7.93
N MET A 142 19.87 6.48 -7.56
CA MET A 142 19.28 7.61 -6.86
C MET A 142 19.87 7.81 -5.47
N GLN A 143 20.10 6.74 -4.71
CA GLN A 143 20.75 6.84 -3.39
C GLN A 143 22.21 7.30 -3.48
N GLU A 144 22.94 6.86 -4.52
CA GLU A 144 24.31 7.32 -4.78
C GLU A 144 24.36 8.80 -5.18
N ALA A 145 23.40 9.25 -6.00
CA ALA A 145 23.31 10.64 -6.44
C ALA A 145 22.80 11.61 -5.36
N LEU A 146 21.92 11.13 -4.47
CA LEU A 146 21.31 11.91 -3.39
C LEU A 146 21.53 11.21 -2.04
N PRO A 147 22.71 11.35 -1.42
CA PRO A 147 23.03 10.70 -0.14
C PRO A 147 22.43 11.46 1.05
N ILE A 148 21.11 11.46 1.15
CA ILE A 148 20.34 12.14 2.22
C ILE A 148 20.58 11.48 3.59
N GLY A 149 21.04 10.23 3.56
CA GLY A 149 21.28 9.40 4.74
C GLY A 149 20.00 8.69 5.21
N HIS A 150 20.17 7.85 6.22
CA HIS A 150 19.07 7.22 6.94
C HIS A 150 18.95 7.85 8.32
N PRO A 151 17.74 7.97 8.89
CA PRO A 151 17.63 8.27 10.31
C PRO A 151 18.45 7.23 11.09
N PRO A 152 19.07 7.61 12.22
CA PRO A 152 19.81 6.67 13.05
C PRO A 152 18.92 5.46 13.34
N ALA A 153 19.46 4.25 13.14
CA ALA A 153 18.69 3.03 13.29
C ALA A 153 18.09 2.99 14.70
N ALA A 154 16.77 3.17 14.81
CA ALA A 154 16.05 2.90 16.04
C ALA A 154 16.01 1.38 16.19
N VAL A 155 16.88 0.83 17.03
CA VAL A 155 16.84 -0.58 17.39
C VAL A 155 15.58 -0.80 18.23
N VAL A 156 14.48 -1.18 17.58
CA VAL A 156 13.32 -1.70 18.28
C VAL A 156 13.65 -3.13 18.68
N ALA A 157 13.94 -3.34 19.96
CA ALA A 157 14.18 -4.68 20.50
C ALA A 157 12.96 -5.56 20.19
N ARG A 158 13.22 -6.77 19.65
CA ARG A 158 12.17 -7.77 19.49
C ARG A 158 11.62 -8.10 20.89
N PRO A 159 10.30 -7.95 21.14
CA PRO A 159 9.75 -8.35 22.43
C PRO A 159 10.03 -9.84 22.66
N PRO A 160 10.30 -10.26 23.92
CA PRO A 160 10.52 -11.67 24.22
C PRO A 160 9.29 -12.47 23.77
N ALA A 161 9.53 -13.65 23.19
CA ALA A 161 8.45 -14.56 22.86
C ALA A 161 7.65 -14.86 24.14
N ALA A 162 6.33 -14.72 24.08
CA ALA A 162 5.48 -15.18 25.18
C ALA A 162 5.68 -16.70 25.33
N VAL A 163 6.21 -17.12 26.48
CA VAL A 163 6.38 -18.52 26.88
C VAL A 163 5.09 -19.03 27.51
#